data_AF-A0A938FG48-F1
#
_entry.id   AF-A0A938FG48-F1
#
_cell.length_a   1.000
_cell.length_b   1.000
_cell.length_c   1.000
_cell.angle_alpha   90.00
_cell.angle_beta   90.00
_cell.angle_gamma   90.00
#
_symmetry.space_group_name_H-M   'P 1'
#
loop_
_entity.id
_entity.type
_entity.pdbx_description
1 polymer ?
#
loop_
_entity_poly.entity_id
_entity_poly.type
_entity_poly.pdbx_seq_one_letter_code
_entity_poly.pdbx_strand_id
1 'polypeptide(L)'
;LGRIFKVDEPLRLIIGAGFAICGVTAVAAVSPVARANKAQVSYAVALVALFGTLSIAVFPAVAGALSLNEVTAGSWVGAGVHDVAQVVATASVIGPAALDAAIVVKLTRVLMLVFVVLLVAWLAGKSTEAQAKALPLSKKWRTFLPPFILFFLVAIVIGNSGWLSESWLDAGVLASRVFLTFGCAALGVGVSWVAIRAVGARPLIVGSIAWVLVASLALVGVIAVGL
;
A
#
# COMPACT_ATOMS: atom_id res chain seq x y z
N LEU A 1 14.04 -8.89 9.99
CA LEU A 1 13.18 -8.51 11.14
C LEU A 1 12.36 -9.68 11.69
N GLY A 2 11.37 -10.21 10.98
CA GLY A 2 10.46 -11.24 11.54
C GLY A 2 11.13 -12.52 12.07
N ARG A 3 12.24 -12.98 11.46
CA ARG A 3 13.07 -14.09 11.98
C ARG A 3 13.68 -13.79 13.35
N ILE A 4 14.19 -12.56 13.55
CA ILE A 4 14.85 -12.11 14.78
C ILE A 4 13.84 -12.09 15.94
N PHE A 5 12.64 -11.56 15.68
CA PHE A 5 11.56 -11.46 16.68
C PHE A 5 10.73 -12.74 16.83
N LYS A 6 11.15 -13.86 16.21
CA LYS A 6 10.46 -15.16 16.29
C LYS A 6 8.97 -15.06 15.90
N VAL A 7 8.66 -14.30 14.86
CA VAL A 7 7.32 -14.25 14.26
C VAL A 7 7.18 -15.39 13.27
N ASP A 8 6.04 -16.07 13.32
CA ASP A 8 5.69 -17.18 12.42
C ASP A 8 5.92 -16.82 10.95
N GLU A 9 6.41 -17.80 10.19
CA GLU A 9 6.78 -17.59 8.80
C GLU A 9 5.64 -17.08 7.90
N PRO A 10 4.42 -17.65 7.95
CA PRO A 10 3.30 -17.11 7.20
C PRO A 10 3.01 -15.65 7.54
N LEU A 11 3.01 -15.31 8.84
CA LEU A 11 2.67 -13.99 9.34
C LEU A 11 3.74 -12.94 8.96
N ARG A 12 5.03 -13.25 9.12
CA ARG A 12 6.10 -12.30 8.74
C ARG A 12 6.13 -12.03 7.24
N LEU A 13 5.78 -13.01 6.41
CA LEU A 13 5.71 -12.87 4.95
C LEU A 13 4.59 -11.92 4.53
N ILE A 14 3.37 -12.12 5.06
CA ILE A 14 2.24 -11.26 4.72
C ILE A 14 2.37 -9.85 5.32
N ILE A 15 2.97 -9.69 6.50
CA ILE A 15 3.28 -8.36 7.06
C ILE A 15 4.30 -7.64 6.17
N GLY A 16 5.37 -8.34 5.78
CA GLY A 16 6.39 -7.78 4.89
C GLY A 16 5.82 -7.33 3.55
N ALA A 17 5.00 -8.19 2.92
CA ALA A 17 4.32 -7.85 1.67
C ALA A 17 3.36 -6.64 1.84
N GLY A 18 2.57 -6.64 2.91
CA GLY A 18 1.65 -5.54 3.21
C GLY A 18 2.36 -4.20 3.35
N PHE A 19 3.42 -4.13 4.15
CA PHE A 19 4.11 -2.87 4.44
C PHE A 19 4.96 -2.39 3.25
N ALA A 20 5.50 -3.30 2.44
CA ALA A 20 6.35 -2.94 1.31
C ALA A 20 5.57 -2.45 0.08
N ILE A 21 4.31 -2.87 -0.10
CA ILE A 21 3.61 -2.74 -1.39
C ILE A 21 2.40 -1.80 -1.28
N CYS A 22 1.22 -2.35 -0.98
CA CYS A 22 -0.06 -1.62 -1.01
C CYS A 22 -0.97 -2.00 0.18
N GLY A 23 -0.36 -2.39 1.30
CA GLY A 23 -1.12 -2.68 2.51
C GLY A 23 -2.00 -3.92 2.38
N VAL A 24 -3.30 -3.73 2.49
CA VAL A 24 -4.30 -4.81 2.63
C VAL A 24 -4.37 -5.68 1.39
N THR A 25 -4.30 -5.10 0.19
CA THR A 25 -4.36 -5.87 -1.07
C THR A 25 -3.15 -6.81 -1.21
N ALA A 26 -1.96 -6.38 -0.79
CA ALA A 26 -0.78 -7.23 -0.79
C ALA A 26 -0.88 -8.37 0.25
N VAL A 27 -1.42 -8.09 1.43
CA VAL A 27 -1.70 -9.13 2.44
C VAL A 27 -2.64 -10.19 1.85
N ALA A 28 -3.74 -9.78 1.21
CA ALA A 28 -4.71 -10.68 0.62
C ALA A 28 -4.15 -11.49 -0.56
N ALA A 29 -3.28 -10.89 -1.38
CA ALA A 29 -2.65 -11.56 -2.51
C ALA A 29 -1.61 -12.61 -2.07
N VAL A 30 -0.83 -12.31 -1.04
CA VAL A 30 0.26 -13.18 -0.57
C VAL A 30 -0.23 -14.23 0.42
N SER A 31 -1.35 -14.01 1.12
CA SER A 31 -1.83 -14.93 2.16
C SER A 31 -2.03 -16.39 1.71
N PRO A 32 -2.57 -16.71 0.52
CA PRO A 32 -2.74 -18.10 0.10
C PRO A 32 -1.39 -18.78 -0.17
N VAL A 33 -0.43 -18.03 -0.74
CA VAL A 33 0.92 -18.52 -1.06
C VAL A 33 1.74 -18.74 0.21
N ALA A 34 1.62 -17.80 1.16
CA ALA A 34 2.25 -17.91 2.48
C ALA A 34 1.56 -18.94 3.40
N ARG A 35 0.43 -19.53 2.98
CA ARG A 35 -0.42 -20.43 3.78
C ARG A 35 -0.82 -19.83 5.14
N ALA A 36 -1.12 -18.53 5.15
CA ALA A 36 -1.51 -17.82 6.35
C ALA A 36 -2.94 -18.17 6.76
N ASN A 37 -3.18 -18.37 8.06
CA ASN A 37 -4.51 -18.62 8.59
C ASN A 37 -5.32 -17.30 8.72
N LYS A 38 -6.64 -17.41 8.92
CA LYS A 38 -7.54 -16.24 9.01
C LYS A 38 -7.14 -15.26 10.12
N ALA A 39 -6.65 -15.75 11.26
CA ALA A 39 -6.21 -14.91 12.37
C ALA A 39 -4.96 -14.10 12.00
N GLN A 40 -3.98 -14.73 11.33
CA GLN A 40 -2.78 -14.06 10.83
C GLN A 40 -3.10 -13.02 9.76
N VAL A 41 -4.02 -13.31 8.83
CA VAL A 41 -4.48 -12.35 7.81
C VAL A 41 -5.18 -11.16 8.46
N SER A 42 -6.15 -11.42 9.34
CA SER A 42 -6.86 -10.38 10.08
C SER A 42 -5.90 -9.49 10.86
N TYR A 43 -4.90 -10.08 11.50
CA TYR A 43 -3.89 -9.34 12.23
C TYR A 43 -3.00 -8.47 11.33
N ALA A 44 -2.51 -9.02 10.21
CA ALA A 44 -1.69 -8.25 9.27
C ALA A 44 -2.47 -7.06 8.68
N VAL A 45 -3.76 -7.25 8.36
CA VAL A 45 -4.66 -6.17 7.94
C VAL A 45 -4.82 -5.12 9.05
N ALA A 46 -5.01 -5.56 10.30
CA ALA A 46 -5.11 -4.66 11.44
C ALA A 46 -3.84 -3.85 11.68
N LEU A 47 -2.65 -4.43 11.50
CA LEU A 47 -1.38 -3.70 11.57
C LEU A 47 -1.27 -2.64 10.47
N VAL A 48 -1.57 -3.01 9.22
CA VAL A 48 -1.55 -2.05 8.10
C VAL A 48 -2.50 -0.88 8.38
N ALA A 49 -3.73 -1.17 8.83
CA ALA A 49 -4.69 -0.15 9.20
C ALA A 49 -4.18 0.73 10.35
N LEU A 50 -3.66 0.12 11.42
CA LEU A 50 -3.14 0.84 12.59
C LEU A 50 -2.01 1.81 12.21
N PHE A 51 -0.96 1.34 11.55
CA PHE A 51 0.19 2.18 11.21
C PHE A 51 -0.11 3.20 10.12
N GLY A 52 -1.00 2.86 9.19
CA GLY A 52 -1.47 3.84 8.23
C GLY A 52 -2.35 4.92 8.87
N THR A 53 -3.18 4.59 9.87
CA THR A 53 -3.92 5.59 10.66
C THR A 53 -2.98 6.45 11.49
N LEU A 54 -1.95 5.85 12.12
CA LEU A 54 -0.89 6.60 12.80
C LEU A 54 -0.18 7.57 11.84
N SER A 55 -0.01 7.17 10.57
CA SER A 55 0.63 8.02 9.56
C SER A 55 -0.11 9.33 9.32
N ILE A 56 -1.45 9.34 9.45
CA ILE A 56 -2.28 10.55 9.28
C ILE A 56 -1.86 11.66 10.24
N ALA A 57 -1.46 11.33 11.46
CA ALA A 57 -1.00 12.31 12.44
C ALA A 57 0.53 12.51 12.38
N VAL A 58 1.30 11.42 12.23
CA VAL A 58 2.75 11.47 12.39
C VAL A 58 3.45 12.10 11.18
N PHE A 59 3.04 11.79 9.96
CA PHE A 59 3.71 12.35 8.77
C PHE A 59 3.57 13.87 8.68
N PRO A 60 2.38 14.48 8.86
CA PRO A 60 2.25 15.94 8.83
C PRO A 60 3.04 16.61 9.96
N ALA A 61 3.02 16.02 11.17
CA ALA A 61 3.78 16.55 12.31
C ALA A 61 5.29 16.54 12.05
N VAL A 62 5.83 15.44 11.50
CA VAL A 62 7.25 15.33 11.16
C VAL A 62 7.61 16.21 9.96
N ALA A 63 6.75 16.29 8.94
CA ALA A 63 6.97 17.16 7.78
C ALA A 63 7.04 18.64 8.20
N GLY A 64 6.15 19.08 9.09
CA GLY A 64 6.18 20.42 9.67
C GLY A 64 7.42 20.65 10.53
N ALA A 65 7.82 19.69 11.37
CA ALA A 65 9.03 19.79 12.19
C ALA A 65 10.32 19.90 11.35
N LEU A 66 10.35 19.23 10.19
CA LEU A 66 11.46 19.30 9.23
C LEU A 66 11.33 20.48 8.25
N SER A 67 10.25 21.28 8.35
CA SER A 67 9.96 22.40 7.44
C SER A 67 9.99 22.00 5.96
N LEU A 68 9.48 20.80 5.64
CA LEU A 68 9.38 20.33 4.26
C LEU A 68 8.35 21.16 3.49
N ASN A 69 8.64 21.47 2.23
CA ASN A 69 7.62 22.05 1.36
C ASN A 69 6.51 21.02 1.05
N GLU A 70 5.35 21.48 0.58
CA GLU A 70 4.20 20.61 0.33
C GLU A 70 4.49 19.47 -0.67
N VAL A 71 5.25 19.73 -1.74
CA VAL A 71 5.53 18.73 -2.78
C VAL A 71 6.44 17.63 -2.24
N THR A 72 7.51 17.98 -1.53
CA THR A 72 8.41 17.04 -0.86
C THR A 72 7.66 16.23 0.20
N ALA A 73 6.87 16.90 1.03
CA ALA A 73 6.08 16.25 2.08
C ALA A 73 5.02 15.30 1.50
N GLY A 74 4.32 15.72 0.45
CA GLY A 74 3.37 14.92 -0.29
C GLY A 74 4.02 13.69 -0.93
N SER A 75 5.16 13.90 -1.60
CA SER A 75 5.95 12.82 -2.20
C SER A 75 6.42 11.80 -1.14
N TRP A 76 6.83 12.27 0.05
CA TRP A 76 7.17 11.42 1.17
C TRP A 76 5.96 10.62 1.70
N VAL A 77 4.80 11.25 1.84
CA VAL A 77 3.55 10.57 2.22
C VAL A 77 3.19 9.49 1.18
N GLY A 78 3.22 9.81 -0.11
CA GLY A 78 2.93 8.86 -1.19
C GLY A 78 3.90 7.69 -1.24
N ALA A 79 5.17 7.92 -0.92
CA ALA A 79 6.21 6.89 -0.86
C ALA A 79 6.13 6.03 0.40
N GLY A 80 5.83 6.63 1.56
CA GLY A 80 5.93 5.98 2.88
C GLY A 80 4.64 5.33 3.38
N VAL A 81 3.46 5.89 3.07
CA VAL A 81 2.18 5.40 3.60
C VAL A 81 1.68 4.19 2.82
N HIS A 82 1.17 3.18 3.54
CA HIS A 82 0.91 1.84 2.99
C HIS A 82 -0.33 1.76 2.09
N ASP A 83 -1.39 2.50 2.39
CA ASP A 83 -2.68 2.45 1.67
C ASP A 83 -3.03 3.80 1.01
N VAL A 84 -3.73 3.76 -0.13
CA VAL A 84 -4.13 4.97 -0.87
C VAL A 84 -5.09 5.84 -0.07
N ALA A 85 -6.04 5.24 0.64
CA ALA A 85 -7.01 5.97 1.44
C ALA A 85 -6.32 6.78 2.54
N GLN A 86 -5.32 6.17 3.19
CA GLN A 86 -4.52 6.81 4.23
C GLN A 86 -3.52 7.81 3.66
N VAL A 87 -2.98 7.60 2.46
CA VAL A 87 -2.17 8.59 1.73
C VAL A 87 -2.98 9.86 1.53
N VAL A 88 -4.20 9.75 0.99
CA VAL A 88 -5.04 10.92 0.73
C VAL A 88 -5.42 11.61 2.04
N ALA A 89 -5.85 10.86 3.06
CA ALA A 89 -6.17 11.43 4.37
C ALA A 89 -4.97 12.19 4.97
N THR A 90 -3.77 11.60 4.92
CA THR A 90 -2.54 12.20 5.45
C THR A 90 -2.13 13.45 4.66
N ALA A 91 -2.08 13.37 3.34
CA ALA A 91 -1.64 14.48 2.50
C ALA A 91 -2.64 15.64 2.48
N SER A 92 -3.93 15.35 2.62
CA SER A 92 -4.97 16.40 2.73
C SER A 92 -4.82 17.26 3.99
N VAL A 93 -4.22 16.72 5.06
CA VAL A 93 -3.89 17.50 6.27
C VAL A 93 -2.74 18.48 6.01
N ILE A 94 -1.83 18.14 5.09
CA ILE A 94 -0.66 18.96 4.75
C ILE A 94 -1.05 20.09 3.80
N GLY A 95 -1.73 19.77 2.69
CA GLY A 95 -2.18 20.76 1.72
C GLY A 95 -2.51 20.19 0.35
N PRO A 96 -3.10 20.99 -0.56
CA PRO A 96 -3.50 20.55 -1.89
C PRO A 96 -2.33 20.08 -2.76
N ALA A 97 -1.19 20.80 -2.73
CA ALA A 97 -0.04 20.41 -3.55
C ALA A 97 0.62 19.13 -3.02
N ALA A 98 0.57 18.92 -1.69
CA ALA A 98 0.99 17.67 -1.08
C ALA A 98 0.10 16.50 -1.50
N LEU A 99 -1.21 16.71 -1.58
CA LEU A 99 -2.16 15.68 -2.02
C LEU A 99 -1.89 15.24 -3.46
N ASP A 100 -1.72 16.18 -4.38
CA ASP A 100 -1.45 15.87 -5.79
C ASP A 100 -0.14 15.09 -5.94
N ALA A 101 0.94 15.56 -5.31
CA ALA A 101 2.23 14.87 -5.32
C ALA A 101 2.14 13.46 -4.71
N ALA A 102 1.44 13.32 -3.58
CA ALA A 102 1.29 12.04 -2.89
C ALA A 102 0.54 11.01 -3.74
N ILE A 103 -0.54 11.43 -4.42
CA ILE A 103 -1.33 10.56 -5.31
C ILE A 103 -0.47 10.09 -6.48
N VAL A 104 0.26 11.00 -7.14
CA VAL A 104 1.14 10.66 -8.26
C VAL A 104 2.19 9.63 -7.84
N VAL A 105 2.91 9.88 -6.74
CA VAL A 105 3.94 8.95 -6.25
C VAL A 105 3.33 7.59 -5.87
N LYS A 106 2.18 7.59 -5.19
CA LYS A 106 1.52 6.35 -4.76
C LYS A 106 1.04 5.52 -5.93
N LEU A 107 0.39 6.13 -6.92
CA LEU A 107 -0.11 5.43 -8.11
C LEU A 107 1.04 4.91 -8.98
N THR A 108 2.12 5.67 -9.13
CA THR A 108 3.33 5.19 -9.82
C THR A 108 3.89 3.94 -9.14
N ARG A 109 3.94 3.88 -7.81
CA ARG A 109 4.35 2.66 -7.09
C ARG A 109 3.40 1.48 -7.32
N VAL A 110 2.09 1.73 -7.36
CA VAL A 110 1.08 0.69 -7.68
C VAL A 110 1.27 0.16 -9.10
N LEU A 111 1.64 1.01 -10.06
CA LEU A 111 1.96 0.58 -11.42
C LEU A 111 3.28 -0.21 -11.48
N MET A 112 4.31 0.23 -10.75
CA MET A 112 5.59 -0.49 -10.64
C MET A 112 5.45 -1.89 -10.02
N LEU A 113 4.45 -2.11 -9.16
CA LEU A 113 4.12 -3.43 -8.61
C LEU A 113 3.92 -4.46 -9.73
N VAL A 114 3.22 -4.09 -10.81
CA VAL A 114 3.00 -4.96 -11.98
C VAL A 114 4.34 -5.41 -12.56
N PHE A 115 5.27 -4.47 -12.77
CA PHE A 115 6.61 -4.77 -13.29
C PHE A 115 7.43 -5.63 -12.35
N VAL A 116 7.40 -5.35 -11.03
CA VAL A 116 8.10 -6.15 -10.03
C VAL A 116 7.57 -7.58 -9.99
N VAL A 117 6.25 -7.78 -10.05
CA VAL A 117 5.64 -9.10 -10.08
C VAL A 117 6.03 -9.87 -11.35
N LEU A 118 6.00 -9.21 -12.52
CA LEU A 118 6.42 -9.81 -13.78
C LEU A 118 7.92 -10.18 -13.76
N LEU A 119 8.77 -9.31 -13.22
CA LEU A 119 10.21 -9.55 -13.09
C LEU A 119 10.49 -10.74 -12.17
N VAL A 120 9.85 -10.79 -11.00
CA VAL A 120 9.99 -11.92 -10.07
C VAL A 120 9.48 -13.21 -10.70
N ALA A 121 8.36 -13.19 -11.44
CA ALA A 121 7.87 -14.36 -12.16
C ALA A 121 8.85 -14.85 -13.24
N TRP A 122 9.46 -13.92 -13.99
CA TRP A 122 10.47 -14.23 -15.01
C TRP A 122 11.76 -14.81 -14.41
N LEU A 123 12.27 -14.22 -13.33
CA LEU A 123 13.45 -14.71 -12.62
C LEU A 123 13.19 -16.06 -11.95
N ALA A 124 12.02 -16.25 -11.34
CA ALA A 124 11.62 -17.51 -10.72
C ALA A 124 11.49 -18.63 -11.78
N GLY A 125 10.95 -18.31 -12.96
CA GLY A 125 10.86 -19.22 -14.10
C GLY A 125 12.20 -19.71 -14.63
N LYS A 126 13.32 -19.06 -14.29
CA LYS A 126 14.68 -19.50 -14.64
C LYS A 126 15.35 -20.41 -13.60
N SER A 127 14.79 -20.55 -12.40
CA SER A 127 15.58 -21.07 -11.26
C SER A 127 15.19 -22.44 -10.68
N THR A 128 14.03 -23.05 -10.95
CA THR A 128 13.80 -24.45 -10.50
C THR A 128 12.57 -25.13 -11.13
N GLU A 129 12.77 -26.29 -11.77
CA GLU A 129 11.71 -27.27 -12.09
C GLU A 129 10.92 -27.77 -10.86
N ALA A 130 11.37 -27.48 -9.63
CA ALA A 130 10.73 -27.94 -8.39
C ALA A 130 9.66 -26.99 -7.81
N GLN A 131 9.49 -25.76 -8.32
CA GLN A 131 8.42 -24.83 -7.88
C GLN A 131 7.21 -24.76 -8.83
N ALA A 132 7.22 -25.56 -9.90
CA ALA A 132 6.12 -25.66 -10.88
C ALA A 132 4.79 -26.21 -10.29
N LYS A 133 4.77 -26.68 -9.03
CA LYS A 133 3.54 -27.04 -8.31
C LYS A 133 2.88 -25.88 -7.54
N ALA A 134 3.54 -24.73 -7.39
CA ALA A 134 2.99 -23.55 -6.72
C ALA A 134 2.65 -22.39 -7.66
N LEU A 135 3.07 -22.46 -8.92
CA LEU A 135 2.73 -21.49 -9.96
C LEU A 135 2.16 -22.21 -11.18
N PRO A 136 0.83 -22.42 -11.27
CA PRO A 136 0.20 -22.85 -12.50
C PRO A 136 0.19 -21.68 -13.49
N LEU A 137 1.33 -21.45 -14.15
CA LEU A 137 1.51 -20.46 -15.22
C LEU A 137 0.73 -20.82 -16.51
N SER A 138 -0.01 -21.94 -16.53
CA SER A 138 -0.75 -22.40 -17.70
C SER A 138 -2.24 -22.03 -17.72
N LYS A 139 -2.82 -21.43 -16.67
CA LYS A 139 -4.22 -20.94 -16.70
C LYS A 139 -4.46 -19.96 -15.55
N LYS A 140 -4.39 -18.66 -15.83
CA LYS A 140 -5.04 -17.50 -15.16
C LYS A 140 -4.07 -16.32 -14.99
N TRP A 141 -3.84 -15.60 -16.07
CA TRP A 141 -3.38 -14.20 -15.98
C TRP A 141 -4.35 -13.34 -15.15
N ARG A 142 -5.64 -13.73 -15.12
CA ARG A 142 -6.70 -13.22 -14.22
C ARG A 142 -6.40 -13.32 -12.72
N THR A 143 -5.43 -14.14 -12.30
CA THR A 143 -5.04 -14.25 -10.88
C THR A 143 -3.88 -13.33 -10.52
N PHE A 144 -3.09 -12.87 -11.51
CA PHE A 144 -1.89 -12.06 -11.26
C PHE A 144 -2.11 -10.56 -11.40
N LEU A 145 -3.07 -10.12 -12.22
CA LEU A 145 -3.56 -8.73 -12.19
C LEU A 145 -4.87 -8.68 -11.40
N PRO A 146 -4.88 -8.08 -10.19
CA PRO A 146 -6.12 -7.67 -9.55
C PRO A 146 -6.98 -6.91 -10.55
N PRO A 147 -8.28 -7.24 -10.70
CA PRO A 147 -9.14 -6.61 -11.71
C PRO A 147 -9.16 -5.08 -11.58
N PHE A 148 -8.97 -4.54 -10.37
CA PHE A 148 -8.81 -3.10 -10.13
C PHE A 148 -7.70 -2.45 -10.97
N ILE A 149 -6.56 -3.13 -11.19
CA ILE A 149 -5.46 -2.58 -12.01
C ILE A 149 -5.93 -2.40 -13.46
N LEU A 150 -6.68 -3.37 -13.99
CA LEU A 150 -7.22 -3.29 -15.35
C LEU A 150 -8.21 -2.12 -15.48
N PHE A 151 -9.12 -1.97 -14.52
CA PHE A 151 -10.05 -0.84 -14.48
C PHE A 151 -9.31 0.50 -14.36
N PHE A 152 -8.26 0.59 -13.54
CA PHE A 152 -7.44 1.79 -13.40
C PHE A 152 -6.75 2.17 -14.70
N LEU A 153 -6.15 1.21 -15.42
CA LEU A 153 -5.52 1.47 -16.72
C LEU A 153 -6.53 1.94 -17.77
N VAL A 154 -7.70 1.31 -17.84
CA VAL A 154 -8.78 1.74 -18.75
C VAL A 154 -9.26 3.15 -18.40
N ALA A 155 -9.44 3.45 -17.11
CA ALA A 155 -9.85 4.77 -16.65
C ALA A 155 -8.82 5.86 -17.01
N ILE A 156 -7.51 5.58 -16.91
CA ILE A 156 -6.46 6.50 -17.38
C ILE A 156 -6.61 6.78 -18.87
N VAL A 157 -6.75 5.74 -19.69
CA VAL A 157 -6.85 5.89 -21.15
C VAL A 157 -8.08 6.71 -21.52
N ILE A 158 -9.23 6.43 -20.93
CA ILE A 158 -10.47 7.18 -21.19
C ILE A 158 -10.37 8.62 -20.66
N GLY A 159 -9.80 8.81 -19.46
CA GLY A 159 -9.61 10.13 -18.87
C GLY A 159 -8.70 11.04 -19.68
N ASN A 160 -7.72 10.47 -20.40
CA ASN A 160 -6.74 11.21 -21.19
C ASN A 160 -7.01 11.18 -22.71
N SER A 161 -8.04 10.47 -23.19
CA SER A 161 -8.35 10.39 -24.62
C SER A 161 -9.00 11.65 -25.20
N GLY A 162 -9.38 12.61 -24.34
CA GLY A 162 -10.15 13.80 -24.72
C GLY A 162 -11.61 13.52 -25.04
N TRP A 163 -12.10 12.29 -24.80
CA TRP A 163 -13.50 11.91 -25.08
C TRP A 163 -14.50 12.39 -24.01
N LEU A 164 -14.01 12.77 -22.83
CA LEU A 164 -14.84 13.23 -21.72
C LEU A 164 -14.83 14.77 -21.65
N SER A 165 -16.01 15.37 -21.44
CA SER A 165 -16.11 16.79 -21.12
C SER A 165 -15.62 17.07 -19.70
N GLU A 166 -15.23 18.32 -19.42
CA GLU A 166 -14.78 18.76 -18.07
C GLU A 166 -15.80 18.41 -16.99
N SER A 167 -17.11 18.56 -17.26
CA SER A 167 -18.18 18.18 -16.34
C SER A 167 -18.18 16.71 -15.92
N TRP A 168 -17.80 15.79 -16.82
CA TRP A 168 -17.69 14.37 -16.49
C TRP A 168 -16.43 14.07 -15.67
N LEU A 169 -15.33 14.80 -15.94
CA LEU A 169 -14.11 14.69 -15.15
C LEU A 169 -14.34 15.18 -13.72
N ASP A 170 -15.00 16.34 -13.55
CA ASP A 170 -15.34 16.91 -12.24
C ASP A 170 -16.28 15.99 -11.44
N ALA A 171 -17.31 15.45 -12.11
CA ALA A 171 -18.20 14.47 -11.50
C ALA A 171 -17.44 13.21 -11.04
N GLY A 172 -16.46 12.75 -11.84
CA GLY A 172 -15.58 11.63 -11.49
C GLY A 172 -14.70 11.92 -10.27
N VAL A 173 -14.12 13.11 -10.19
CA VAL A 173 -13.32 13.56 -9.03
C VAL A 173 -14.19 13.64 -7.78
N LEU A 174 -15.40 14.20 -7.88
CA LEU A 174 -16.33 14.26 -6.76
C LEU A 174 -16.74 12.87 -6.29
N ALA A 175 -17.11 11.97 -7.20
CA ALA A 175 -17.46 10.58 -6.89
C ALA A 175 -16.29 9.86 -6.21
N SER A 176 -15.06 10.06 -6.69
CA SER A 176 -13.85 9.51 -6.07
C SER A 176 -13.70 9.99 -4.63
N ARG A 177 -13.84 11.30 -4.36
CA ARG A 177 -13.77 11.86 -3.00
C ARG A 177 -14.83 11.26 -2.07
N VAL A 178 -16.07 11.11 -2.55
CA VAL A 178 -17.17 10.52 -1.78
C VAL A 178 -16.87 9.05 -1.45
N PHE A 179 -16.53 8.24 -2.44
CA PHE A 179 -16.20 6.82 -2.22
C PHE A 179 -14.98 6.63 -1.31
N LEU A 180 -13.97 7.48 -1.46
CA LEU A 180 -12.79 7.45 -0.60
C LEU A 180 -13.15 7.77 0.85
N THR A 181 -14.04 8.76 1.07
CA THR A 181 -14.51 9.12 2.42
C THR A 181 -15.23 7.96 3.08
N PHE A 182 -16.16 7.31 2.36
CA PHE A 182 -16.83 6.11 2.86
C PHE A 182 -15.87 4.94 3.08
N GLY A 183 -14.88 4.77 2.20
CA GLY A 183 -13.82 3.76 2.35
C GLY A 183 -12.98 3.97 3.62
N CYS A 184 -12.51 5.20 3.85
CA CYS A 184 -11.81 5.59 5.08
C CYS A 184 -12.66 5.34 6.33
N ALA A 185 -13.95 5.72 6.29
CA ALA A 185 -14.86 5.51 7.41
C ALA A 185 -15.08 4.01 7.71
N ALA A 186 -15.29 3.20 6.67
CA ALA A 186 -15.45 1.74 6.80
C ALA A 186 -14.18 1.06 7.33
N LEU A 187 -12.99 1.49 6.88
CA LEU A 187 -11.72 1.02 7.42
C LEU A 187 -11.58 1.30 8.91
N GLY A 188 -12.03 2.48 9.37
CA GLY A 188 -12.04 2.85 10.79
C GLY A 188 -12.89 1.91 11.65
N VAL A 189 -14.06 1.50 11.15
CA VAL A 189 -14.95 0.55 11.84
C VAL A 189 -14.38 -0.87 11.86
N GLY A 190 -13.58 -1.24 10.85
CA GLY A 190 -12.97 -2.57 10.73
C GLY A 190 -11.78 -2.85 11.67
N VAL A 191 -11.26 -1.84 12.37
CA VAL A 191 -10.13 -2.01 13.30
C VAL A 191 -10.59 -2.73 14.57
N SER A 192 -10.46 -4.06 14.59
CA SER A 192 -10.75 -4.82 15.80
C SER A 192 -9.55 -4.82 16.75
N TRP A 193 -9.67 -4.06 17.84
CA TRP A 193 -8.72 -4.09 18.96
C TRP A 193 -8.54 -5.50 19.55
N VAL A 194 -9.55 -6.35 19.39
CA VAL A 194 -9.54 -7.75 19.80
C VAL A 194 -8.57 -8.59 18.95
N ALA A 195 -8.54 -8.41 17.61
CA ALA A 195 -7.59 -9.14 16.76
C ALA A 195 -6.14 -8.74 17.06
N ILE A 196 -5.87 -7.46 17.32
CA ILE A 196 -4.53 -6.97 17.66
C ILE A 196 -4.04 -7.58 18.99
N ARG A 197 -4.92 -7.81 19.97
CA ARG A 197 -4.53 -8.48 21.22
C ARG A 197 -4.33 -9.99 21.08
N ALA A 198 -5.05 -10.65 20.16
CA ALA A 198 -5.10 -12.11 20.07
C ALA A 198 -3.82 -12.78 19.51
N VAL A 199 -2.97 -12.08 18.76
CA VAL A 199 -1.78 -12.67 18.09
C VAL A 199 -0.44 -12.23 18.75
N GLY A 200 -0.50 -11.36 19.76
CA GLY A 200 0.62 -11.01 20.62
C GLY A 200 1.42 -9.76 20.22
N ALA A 201 2.37 -9.35 21.07
CA ALA A 201 3.12 -8.10 20.94
C ALA A 201 4.31 -8.17 19.96
N ARG A 202 4.84 -9.37 19.66
CA ARG A 202 6.02 -9.51 18.78
C ARG A 202 5.75 -9.03 17.34
N PRO A 203 4.63 -9.38 16.70
CA PRO A 203 4.34 -8.89 15.37
C PRO A 203 4.07 -7.38 15.33
N LEU A 204 3.52 -6.80 16.40
CA LEU A 204 3.35 -5.35 16.55
C LEU A 204 4.71 -4.63 16.52
N ILE A 205 5.70 -5.13 17.28
CA ILE A 205 7.08 -4.57 17.27
C ILE A 205 7.69 -4.66 15.87
N VAL A 206 7.53 -5.79 15.19
CA VAL A 206 8.01 -5.95 13.81
C VAL A 206 7.33 -4.93 12.88
N GLY A 207 6.03 -4.73 13.02
CA GLY A 207 5.27 -3.71 12.31
C GLY A 207 5.79 -2.30 12.58
N SER A 208 6.01 -1.93 13.85
CA SER A 208 6.52 -0.61 14.22
C SER A 208 7.89 -0.34 13.59
N ILE A 209 8.82 -1.30 13.70
CA ILE A 209 10.15 -1.16 13.12
C ILE A 209 10.07 -1.07 11.59
N ALA A 210 9.25 -1.93 10.96
CA ALA A 210 9.06 -1.89 9.51
C ALA A 210 8.46 -0.55 9.04
N TRP A 211 7.47 -0.02 9.76
CA TRP A 211 6.85 1.26 9.46
C TRP A 211 7.86 2.41 9.54
N VAL A 212 8.64 2.49 10.63
CA VAL A 212 9.68 3.52 10.78
C VAL A 212 10.75 3.39 9.69
N LEU A 213 11.18 2.16 9.37
CA LEU A 213 12.16 1.95 8.31
C LEU A 213 11.63 2.37 6.94
N VAL A 214 10.40 1.99 6.59
CA VAL A 214 9.78 2.40 5.32
C VAL A 214 9.63 3.92 5.26
N ALA A 215 9.15 4.55 6.33
CA ALA A 215 9.01 6.01 6.39
C ALA A 215 10.38 6.71 6.26
N SER A 216 11.41 6.23 6.95
CA SER A 216 12.75 6.82 6.93
C SER A 216 13.42 6.66 5.56
N LEU A 217 13.36 5.46 4.98
CA LEU A 217 13.91 5.20 3.65
C LEU A 217 13.19 5.99 2.57
N ALA A 218 11.86 6.13 2.68
CA ALA A 218 11.08 6.97 1.77
C ALA A 218 11.51 8.44 1.87
N LEU A 219 11.70 8.97 3.08
CA LEU A 219 12.12 10.35 3.28
C LEU A 219 13.51 10.59 2.66
N VAL A 220 14.47 9.73 2.96
CA VAL A 220 15.83 9.80 2.41
C VAL A 220 15.79 9.74 0.87
N GLY A 221 14.98 8.83 0.31
CA GLY A 221 14.82 8.70 -1.14
C GLY A 221 14.25 9.97 -1.79
N VAL A 222 13.21 10.56 -1.21
CA VAL A 222 12.60 11.79 -1.75
C VAL A 222 13.59 12.96 -1.69
N ILE A 223 14.29 13.14 -0.56
CA ILE A 223 15.30 14.20 -0.41
C ILE A 223 16.46 13.98 -1.39
N ALA A 224 16.94 12.74 -1.56
CA ALA A 224 18.06 12.44 -2.45
C ALA A 224 17.74 12.66 -3.95
N VAL A 225 16.49 12.47 -4.36
CA VAL A 225 16.03 12.72 -5.73
C VAL A 225 15.81 14.22 -5.99
N GLY A 226 15.77 15.05 -4.94
CA GLY A 226 15.59 16.50 -5.06
C GLY A 226 14.14 16.92 -5.33
N LEU A 227 13.18 16.13 -4.83
CA LEU A 227 11.74 16.46 -4.85
C LEU A 227 11.34 17.35 -3.68
#